data_AF-A0AAV6HRJ3-F1
#
_entry.id   AF-A0AAV6HRJ3-F1
#
_cell.length_a   1.000
_cell.length_b   1.000
_cell.length_c   1.000
_cell.angle_alpha   90.00
_cell.angle_beta   90.00
_cell.angle_gamma   90.00
#
_symmetry.space_group_name_H-M   'P 1'
#
loop_
_entity.id
_entity.type
_entity.pdbx_description
1 polymer ?
#
loop_
_entity_poly.entity_id
_entity_poly.type
_entity_poly.pdbx_seq_one_letter_code
_entity_poly.pdbx_strand_id
1 'polypeptide(L)'
;MPVKYANVNYVENQDEVTLSYSIPDPSISVRLVINDFGMFQWFTWKDNEHRWVEIYAGPKKPCDSYNYCGPNGYCDSSNIGMGQFECMCLPGFEPKTARDWYLRDGSSGCVRKRDGHVCGRGEGFEKVPLAKVPNTWTARVDRGVTWQKECESECLRNCSCNAYASADVSRGDSGCVTWHGDLMDSRVLSSEGQDLYIRVDAVELDGDLLISSNQTFALGFFTPGKLRNPYLGIWYNTVSEQTIVWVANGDSPINNTSGSLSFDVTGNLVVTGLDRNNLVWSTNVSDPTLAKNSSAQLLDSGNLVVLDSNGVDVWQSFDYPTNTLLPNLRFGVNRNTGLDWFLTSWKSGDDPRPRPGEYSFKI
;
A
#
# COMPACT_ATOMS: atom_id res chain seq x y z
N MET A 1 10.28 13.20 18.97
CA MET A 1 10.47 14.35 19.92
C MET A 1 11.95 14.48 20.28
N PRO A 2 12.70 15.35 19.60
CA PRO A 2 13.94 15.86 20.14
C PRO A 2 13.72 17.33 20.50
N VAL A 3 13.63 17.63 21.79
CA VAL A 3 14.00 18.96 22.26
C VAL A 3 15.50 19.06 22.00
N LYS A 4 15.90 19.82 20.98
CA LYS A 4 17.25 19.80 20.37
C LYS A 4 18.43 19.99 21.35
N TYR A 5 18.17 20.46 22.57
CA TYR A 5 19.16 20.73 23.60
C TYR A 5 19.14 19.72 24.77
N ALA A 6 18.35 18.64 24.68
CA ALA A 6 18.33 17.58 25.70
C ALA A 6 18.92 16.28 25.13
N ASN A 7 19.82 15.66 25.89
CA ASN A 7 20.33 14.32 25.58
C ASN A 7 19.47 13.29 26.29
N VAL A 8 18.85 12.38 25.54
CA VAL A 8 18.04 11.29 26.08
C VAL A 8 18.84 10.00 25.98
N ASN A 9 18.93 9.26 27.08
CA ASN A 9 19.63 7.99 27.16
C ASN A 9 18.67 6.89 27.60
N TYR A 10 18.58 5.83 26.80
CA TYR A 10 17.82 4.62 27.10
C TYR A 10 18.81 3.50 27.39
N VAL A 11 18.67 2.85 28.54
CA VAL A 11 19.49 1.73 28.97
C VAL A 11 18.58 0.54 29.16
N GLU A 12 18.95 -0.59 28.54
CA GLU A 12 18.27 -1.87 28.73
C GLU A 12 19.34 -2.95 28.85
N ASN A 13 19.50 -3.49 30.05
CA ASN A 13 20.43 -4.56 30.37
C ASN A 13 19.83 -5.48 31.45
N GLN A 14 20.63 -6.37 32.03
CA GLN A 14 20.16 -7.33 33.03
C GLN A 14 19.80 -6.70 34.38
N ASP A 15 20.33 -5.52 34.67
CA ASP A 15 20.18 -4.82 35.95
C ASP A 15 19.06 -3.77 35.89
N GLU A 16 18.92 -3.07 34.75
CA GLU A 16 17.97 -1.97 34.61
C GLU A 16 17.38 -1.80 33.20
N VAL A 17 16.15 -1.29 33.17
CA VAL A 17 15.48 -0.77 31.97
C VAL A 17 15.05 0.65 32.29
N THR A 18 15.87 1.64 31.92
CA THR A 18 15.71 3.03 32.36
C THR A 18 15.79 4.02 31.21
N LEU A 19 15.03 5.10 31.35
CA LEU A 19 15.11 6.27 30.48
C LEU A 19 15.55 7.45 31.34
N SER A 20 16.64 8.09 30.94
CA SER A 20 17.16 9.29 31.60
C SER A 20 17.37 10.39 30.57
N TYR A 21 17.41 11.63 31.04
CA TYR A 21 17.73 12.78 30.20
C TYR A 21 18.71 13.71 30.93
N SER A 22 19.55 14.39 30.16
CA SER A 22 20.47 15.40 30.66
C SER A 22 20.43 16.66 29.79
N ILE A 23 20.70 17.81 30.41
CA ILE A 23 20.74 19.11 29.75
C ILE A 23 22.19 19.58 29.75
N PRO A 24 22.86 19.68 28.58
CA PRO A 24 24.28 20.06 28.51
C PRO A 24 24.55 21.49 28.97
N ASP A 25 23.59 22.39 28.78
CA ASP A 25 23.69 23.79 29.20
C ASP A 25 23.10 23.96 30.62
N PRO A 26 23.93 24.20 31.65
CA PRO A 26 23.47 24.29 33.03
C PRO A 26 22.64 25.56 33.31
N SER A 27 22.63 26.55 32.40
CA SER A 27 21.77 27.72 32.54
C SER A 27 20.30 27.41 32.26
N ILE A 28 20.01 26.28 31.59
CA ILE A 28 18.66 25.91 31.20
C ILE A 28 18.03 25.04 32.30
N SER A 29 17.04 25.59 33.00
CA SER A 29 16.21 24.83 33.93
C SER A 29 15.03 24.18 33.21
N VAL A 30 14.87 22.88 33.40
CA VAL A 30 13.87 22.05 32.69
C VAL A 30 13.17 21.13 33.70
N ARG A 31 11.88 20.89 33.51
CA ARG A 31 11.13 19.89 34.29
C ARG A 31 10.12 19.14 33.43
N LEU A 32 9.94 17.85 33.72
CA LEU A 32 8.90 17.00 33.17
C LEU A 32 7.89 16.70 34.28
N VAL A 33 6.60 16.88 34.01
CA VAL A 33 5.54 16.68 34.99
C VAL A 33 4.35 15.99 34.35
N ILE A 34 3.76 15.03 35.05
CA ILE A 34 2.41 14.56 34.77
C ILE A 34 1.48 15.36 35.66
N ASN A 35 0.54 16.10 35.07
CA ASN A 35 -0.41 16.91 35.82
C ASN A 35 -1.58 16.09 36.36
N ASP A 36 -2.49 16.76 37.07
CA ASP A 36 -3.71 16.21 37.67
C ASP A 36 -4.71 15.65 36.64
N PHE A 37 -4.59 16.04 35.37
CA PHE A 37 -5.36 15.48 34.25
C PHE A 37 -4.68 14.29 33.57
N GLY A 38 -3.51 13.85 34.04
CA GLY A 38 -2.75 12.76 33.43
C GLY A 38 -1.99 13.15 32.15
N MET A 39 -1.86 14.46 31.85
CA MET A 39 -1.08 14.92 30.71
C MET A 39 0.40 15.01 31.08
N PHE A 40 1.24 14.42 30.24
CA PHE A 40 2.69 14.57 30.30
C PHE A 40 3.09 15.92 29.70
N GLN A 41 3.80 16.75 30.46
CA GLN A 41 4.18 18.10 30.09
C GLN A 41 5.69 18.32 30.27
N TRP A 42 6.30 18.97 29.28
CA TRP A 42 7.69 19.41 29.30
C TRP A 42 7.74 20.92 29.42
N PHE A 43 8.35 21.42 30.49
CA PHE A 43 8.53 22.84 30.73
C PHE A 43 10.00 23.26 30.73
N THR A 44 10.25 24.46 30.22
CA THR A 44 11.54 25.15 30.35
C THR A 44 11.34 26.49 31.02
N TRP A 45 12.22 26.83 31.95
CA TRP A 45 12.18 28.08 32.67
C TRP A 45 12.68 29.21 31.77
N LYS A 46 11.97 30.34 31.77
CA LYS A 46 12.39 31.55 31.04
C LYS A 46 12.61 32.68 32.04
N ASP A 47 13.87 32.96 32.35
CA ASP A 47 14.26 33.92 33.40
C ASP A 47 13.66 35.31 33.19
N ASN A 48 13.73 35.86 31.97
CA ASN A 48 13.21 37.20 31.67
C ASN A 48 11.71 37.34 31.96
N GLU A 49 10.94 36.26 31.86
CA GLU A 49 9.48 36.25 32.08
C GLU A 49 9.09 35.65 33.43
N HIS A 50 10.05 35.16 34.22
CA HIS A 50 9.85 34.50 35.51
C HIS A 50 8.75 33.42 35.46
N ARG A 51 8.70 32.63 34.39
CA ARG A 51 7.68 31.59 34.21
C ARG A 51 8.21 30.33 33.54
N TRP A 52 7.51 29.23 33.81
CA TRP A 52 7.65 27.98 33.07
C TRP A 52 6.91 28.07 31.73
N VAL A 53 7.63 27.88 30.64
CA VAL A 53 7.08 27.82 29.28
C VAL A 53 6.88 26.34 28.92
N GLU A 54 5.66 25.96 28.55
CA GLU A 54 5.37 24.62 28.05
C GLU A 54 5.92 24.48 26.63
N ILE A 55 6.81 23.49 26.43
CA ILE A 55 7.38 23.16 25.11
C ILE A 55 6.62 22.01 24.48
N TYR A 56 6.19 21.07 25.30
CA TYR A 56 5.41 19.92 24.87
C TYR A 56 4.36 19.56 25.92
N ALA A 57 3.22 19.08 25.44
CA ALA A 57 2.26 18.36 26.25
C ALA A 57 1.62 17.25 25.41
N GLY A 58 1.26 16.15 26.05
CA GLY A 58 0.54 15.04 25.42
C GLY A 58 -0.23 14.22 26.47
N PRO A 59 -1.30 13.51 26.08
CA PRO A 59 -1.89 13.43 24.73
C PRO A 59 -2.61 14.74 24.30
N LYS A 60 -2.58 15.11 23.01
CA LYS A 60 -3.20 16.34 22.47
C LYS A 60 -4.30 16.08 21.44
N LYS A 61 -4.23 14.96 20.73
CA LYS A 61 -5.16 14.60 19.66
C LYS A 61 -5.92 13.33 20.02
N PRO A 62 -7.09 13.08 19.41
CA PRO A 62 -7.79 11.80 19.54
C PRO A 62 -6.88 10.59 19.28
N CYS A 63 -6.07 10.61 18.22
CA CYS A 63 -5.07 9.58 17.90
C CYS A 63 -3.91 9.42 18.91
N ASP A 64 -3.78 10.29 19.92
CA ASP A 64 -2.84 10.08 21.03
C ASP A 64 -3.47 9.24 22.15
N SER A 65 -4.80 9.06 22.13
CA SER A 65 -5.51 8.22 23.09
C SER A 65 -5.23 6.75 22.80
N TYR A 66 -4.98 6.00 23.87
CA TYR A 66 -4.69 4.57 23.76
C TYR A 66 -5.83 3.82 23.05
N ASN A 67 -5.48 3.10 21.99
CA ASN A 67 -6.37 2.21 21.26
C ASN A 67 -7.64 2.89 20.69
N TYR A 68 -7.50 4.13 20.22
CA TYR A 68 -8.61 4.93 19.71
C TYR A 68 -9.39 4.28 18.55
N CYS A 69 -8.71 3.55 17.67
CA CYS A 69 -9.30 2.92 16.47
C CYS A 69 -9.58 1.41 16.60
N GLY A 70 -9.54 0.88 17.83
CA GLY A 70 -9.81 -0.53 18.08
C GLY A 70 -8.75 -1.50 17.52
N PRO A 71 -8.99 -2.82 17.66
CA PRO A 71 -8.08 -3.85 17.18
C PRO A 71 -7.92 -3.84 15.65
N ASN A 72 -6.70 -4.09 15.18
CA ASN A 72 -6.32 -4.16 13.76
C ASN A 72 -6.65 -2.90 12.94
N GLY A 73 -6.99 -1.80 13.61
CA GLY A 73 -7.12 -0.47 13.05
C GLY A 73 -5.91 0.39 13.38
N TYR A 74 -5.73 1.46 12.61
CA TYR A 74 -4.76 2.51 12.91
C TYR A 74 -5.39 3.89 12.79
N CYS A 75 -4.85 4.84 13.55
CA CYS A 75 -5.29 6.23 13.52
C CYS A 75 -4.40 7.07 12.59
N ASP A 76 -5.01 7.88 11.73
CA ASP A 76 -4.33 8.87 10.90
C ASP A 76 -4.75 10.28 11.31
N SER A 77 -3.80 11.00 11.92
CA SER A 77 -4.03 12.38 12.36
C SER A 77 -4.17 13.38 11.21
N SER A 78 -3.77 13.02 9.99
CA SER A 78 -3.94 13.87 8.80
C SER A 78 -5.41 13.95 8.37
N ASN A 79 -6.17 12.87 8.52
CA ASN A 79 -7.60 12.82 8.21
C ASN A 79 -8.43 13.76 9.09
N ILE A 80 -8.05 13.91 10.36
CA ILE A 80 -8.67 14.89 11.28
C ILE A 80 -8.56 16.31 10.71
N GLY A 81 -7.37 16.67 10.18
CA GLY A 81 -7.13 17.97 9.57
C GLY A 81 -7.97 18.23 8.32
N MET A 82 -8.46 17.17 7.67
CA MET A 82 -9.30 17.22 6.46
C MET A 82 -10.80 17.00 6.75
N GLY A 83 -11.21 16.86 8.02
CA GLY A 83 -12.60 16.58 8.42
C GLY A 83 -13.10 15.17 8.07
N GLN A 84 -12.18 14.28 7.69
CA GLN A 84 -12.44 12.87 7.38
C GLN A 84 -12.41 12.01 8.66
N PHE A 85 -12.90 10.79 8.55
CA PHE A 85 -12.80 9.83 9.65
C PHE A 85 -11.34 9.36 9.79
N GLU A 86 -10.82 9.44 11.01
CA GLU A 86 -9.41 9.25 11.33
C GLU A 86 -9.00 7.79 11.52
N CYS A 87 -9.96 6.88 11.70
CA CYS A 87 -9.68 5.47 11.84
C CYS A 87 -9.75 4.74 10.50
N MET A 88 -8.71 3.95 10.24
CA MET A 88 -8.56 3.12 9.04
C MET A 88 -8.20 1.70 9.46
N CYS A 89 -8.57 0.69 8.66
CA CYS A 89 -8.13 -0.67 8.89
C CYS A 89 -6.72 -0.88 8.36
N LEU A 90 -5.92 -1.69 9.06
CA LEU A 90 -4.63 -2.13 8.52
C LEU A 90 -4.83 -2.97 7.24
N PRO A 91 -3.84 -3.03 6.34
CA PRO A 91 -3.91 -3.86 5.14
C PRO A 91 -4.37 -5.30 5.38
N GLY A 92 -5.24 -5.82 4.52
CA GLY A 92 -5.86 -7.15 4.68
C GLY A 92 -6.99 -7.25 5.73
N PHE A 93 -7.37 -6.13 6.35
CA PHE A 93 -8.49 -6.08 7.31
C PHE A 93 -9.64 -5.19 6.79
N GLU A 94 -10.85 -5.47 7.27
CA GLU A 94 -12.07 -4.72 6.99
C GLU A 94 -12.81 -4.35 8.29
N PRO A 95 -13.64 -3.28 8.29
CA PRO A 95 -14.37 -2.87 9.49
C PRO A 95 -15.22 -4.02 10.02
N LYS A 96 -15.12 -4.28 11.33
CA LYS A 96 -15.92 -5.33 11.98
C LYS A 96 -17.42 -5.08 11.83
N THR A 97 -17.82 -3.81 11.80
CA THR A 97 -19.22 -3.40 11.65
C THR A 97 -19.29 -2.16 10.76
N ALA A 98 -19.79 -2.34 9.53
CA ALA A 98 -19.92 -1.25 8.55
C ALA A 98 -20.78 -0.08 9.06
N ARG A 99 -21.78 -0.38 9.90
CA ARG A 99 -22.65 0.63 10.51
C ARG A 99 -21.88 1.55 11.46
N ASP A 100 -21.07 1.00 12.36
CA ASP A 100 -20.28 1.78 13.32
C ASP A 100 -19.27 2.66 12.57
N TRP A 101 -18.63 2.09 11.55
CA TRP A 101 -17.69 2.81 10.69
C TRP A 101 -18.35 3.99 9.95
N TYR A 102 -19.59 3.80 9.43
CA TYR A 102 -20.39 4.88 8.83
C TYR A 102 -20.72 5.98 9.83
N LEU A 103 -20.97 5.62 11.09
CA LEU A 103 -21.21 6.54 12.20
C LEU A 103 -19.93 7.17 12.77
N ARG A 104 -18.76 6.90 12.15
CA ARG A 104 -17.44 7.35 12.62
C ARG A 104 -17.08 6.79 14.00
N ASP A 105 -17.49 5.56 14.29
CA ASP A 105 -17.09 4.81 15.47
C ASP A 105 -16.16 3.64 15.08
N GLY A 106 -14.89 3.77 15.45
CA GLY A 106 -13.85 2.78 15.18
C GLY A 106 -13.57 1.84 16.34
N SER A 107 -14.29 1.97 17.47
CA SER A 107 -13.98 1.26 18.72
C SER A 107 -14.01 -0.28 18.59
N SER A 108 -14.89 -0.79 17.73
CA SER A 108 -15.02 -2.21 17.38
C SER A 108 -13.82 -2.76 16.57
N GLY A 109 -13.02 -1.86 15.98
CA GLY A 109 -11.86 -2.20 15.16
C GLY A 109 -12.20 -2.93 13.87
N CYS A 110 -11.21 -3.68 13.39
CA CYS A 110 -11.21 -4.37 12.11
C CYS A 110 -10.97 -5.88 12.30
N VAL A 111 -11.51 -6.66 11.37
CA VAL A 111 -11.34 -8.11 11.27
C VAL A 111 -10.69 -8.45 9.93
N ARG A 112 -10.01 -9.59 9.82
CA ARG A 112 -9.47 -10.02 8.53
C ARG A 112 -10.62 -10.17 7.53
N LYS A 113 -10.37 -9.74 6.29
CA LYS A 113 -11.32 -9.91 5.17
C LYS A 113 -11.69 -11.39 5.03
N ARG A 114 -12.96 -11.68 4.73
CA ARG A 114 -13.51 -13.07 4.73
C ARG A 114 -12.76 -14.05 3.83
N ASP A 115 -12.23 -13.57 2.72
CA ASP A 115 -11.49 -14.40 1.74
C ASP A 115 -9.97 -14.39 1.98
N GLY A 116 -9.50 -13.65 3.00
CA GLY A 116 -8.10 -13.54 3.36
C GLY A 116 -7.61 -14.77 4.13
N HIS A 117 -6.95 -15.68 3.43
CA HIS A 117 -6.28 -16.86 3.97
C HIS A 117 -4.79 -16.61 4.18
N VAL A 118 -4.43 -16.21 5.40
CA VAL A 118 -3.03 -16.24 5.84
C VAL A 118 -2.70 -17.61 6.44
N CYS A 119 -1.47 -18.09 6.22
CA CYS A 119 -0.87 -19.38 6.61
C CYS A 119 -0.85 -20.43 5.46
N GLY A 120 0.26 -20.46 4.71
CA GLY A 120 0.59 -21.52 3.76
C GLY A 120 0.01 -21.38 2.35
N ARG A 121 -0.47 -20.19 1.94
CA ARG A 121 -1.09 -19.97 0.62
C ARG A 121 -0.44 -18.84 -0.21
N GLY A 122 0.85 -18.61 -0.03
CA GLY A 122 1.57 -17.55 -0.75
C GLY A 122 1.37 -16.16 -0.16
N GLU A 123 0.94 -16.07 1.11
CA GLU A 123 0.89 -14.80 1.84
C GLU A 123 2.24 -14.09 1.86
N GLY A 124 2.19 -12.81 2.20
CA GLY A 124 3.35 -11.97 2.37
C GLY A 124 2.98 -10.75 3.19
N PHE A 125 3.65 -9.63 2.93
CA PHE A 125 3.53 -8.46 3.79
C PHE A 125 3.36 -7.17 3.02
N GLU A 126 2.40 -6.36 3.47
CA GLU A 126 2.21 -5.00 3.01
C GLU A 126 2.85 -4.01 3.99
N LYS A 127 3.53 -3.02 3.44
CA LYS A 127 4.28 -2.02 4.22
C LYS A 127 3.37 -0.85 4.60
N VAL A 128 3.25 -0.59 5.90
CA VAL A 128 2.67 0.63 6.46
C VAL A 128 3.83 1.56 6.90
N PRO A 129 4.16 2.60 6.12
CA PRO A 129 5.28 3.48 6.43
C PRO A 129 4.94 4.46 7.56
N LEU A 130 5.98 4.96 8.25
CA LEU A 130 5.87 5.98 9.30
C LEU A 130 4.86 5.61 10.41
N ALA A 131 4.73 4.33 10.72
CA ALA A 131 3.84 3.86 11.76
C ALA A 131 4.46 4.09 13.16
N LYS A 132 3.62 4.44 14.13
CA LYS A 132 3.84 4.01 15.51
C LYS A 132 3.46 2.53 15.52
N VAL A 133 4.44 1.68 15.81
CA VAL A 133 4.21 0.23 15.91
C VAL A 133 3.13 -0.09 16.95
N PRO A 134 2.40 -1.21 16.80
CA PRO A 134 1.36 -1.60 17.75
C PRO A 134 1.95 -1.79 19.15
N ASN A 135 1.09 -1.81 20.17
CA ASN A 135 1.55 -2.12 21.52
C ASN A 135 2.29 -3.47 21.56
N THR A 136 3.26 -3.60 22.45
CA THR A 136 4.16 -4.76 22.46
C THR A 136 3.68 -5.90 23.36
N TRP A 137 2.39 -5.93 23.73
CA TRP A 137 1.84 -6.93 24.66
C TRP A 137 1.87 -8.35 24.08
N THR A 138 1.58 -8.48 22.78
CA THR A 138 1.62 -9.74 22.03
C THR A 138 2.90 -9.87 21.18
N ALA A 139 3.85 -8.96 21.39
CA ALA A 139 5.06 -8.90 20.60
C ALA A 139 6.16 -9.81 21.15
N ARG A 140 7.00 -10.32 20.25
CA ARG A 140 8.25 -11.01 20.58
C ARG A 140 9.39 -10.25 19.92
N VAL A 141 10.50 -10.13 20.64
CA VAL A 141 11.69 -9.41 20.18
C VAL A 141 12.84 -10.39 20.07
N ASP A 142 13.49 -10.42 18.91
CA ASP A 142 14.76 -11.11 18.70
C ASP A 142 15.79 -10.13 18.12
N ARG A 143 16.85 -9.86 18.88
CA ARG A 143 17.93 -8.93 18.48
C ARG A 143 19.07 -9.61 17.74
N GLY A 144 19.14 -10.94 17.76
CA GLY A 144 20.19 -11.71 17.11
C GLY A 144 19.92 -11.99 15.63
N VAL A 145 18.68 -11.79 15.20
CA VAL A 145 18.21 -12.05 13.84
C VAL A 145 18.62 -10.96 12.87
N THR A 146 19.01 -11.36 11.67
CA THR A 146 19.37 -10.43 10.59
C THR A 146 18.10 -9.84 9.97
N TRP A 147 17.98 -8.52 10.02
CA TRP A 147 16.95 -7.81 9.26
C TRP A 147 17.18 -7.97 7.73
N GLN A 148 16.20 -8.09 6.84
CA GLN A 148 14.73 -8.15 6.92
C GLN A 148 14.19 -9.57 6.66
N LYS A 149 14.89 -10.34 5.82
CA LYS A 149 14.42 -11.63 5.29
C LYS A 149 14.26 -12.70 6.36
N GLU A 150 15.12 -12.70 7.38
CA GLU A 150 14.99 -13.68 8.47
C GLU A 150 13.78 -13.33 9.34
N CYS A 151 13.57 -12.06 9.67
CA CYS A 151 12.39 -11.60 10.43
C CYS A 151 11.08 -11.90 9.69
N GLU A 152 11.06 -11.68 8.37
CA GLU A 152 9.95 -12.06 7.50
C GLU A 152 9.69 -13.57 7.54
N SER A 153 10.74 -14.38 7.37
CA SER A 153 10.67 -15.84 7.41
C SER A 153 10.21 -16.37 8.78
N GLU A 154 10.65 -15.76 9.88
CA GLU A 154 10.20 -16.09 11.24
C GLU A 154 8.71 -15.84 11.42
N CYS A 155 8.22 -14.69 10.94
CA CYS A 155 6.80 -14.38 10.98
C CYS A 155 5.98 -15.33 10.09
N LEU A 156 6.43 -15.62 8.87
CA LEU A 156 5.75 -16.55 7.96
C LEU A 156 5.63 -17.96 8.54
N ARG A 157 6.68 -18.44 9.23
CA ARG A 157 6.71 -19.76 9.87
C ARG A 157 5.69 -19.92 11.00
N ASN A 158 5.32 -18.82 11.64
CA ASN A 158 4.33 -18.84 12.72
C ASN A 158 3.00 -18.26 12.25
N CYS A 159 2.00 -19.11 12.06
CA CYS A 159 0.69 -18.70 11.53
C CYS A 159 -0.12 -17.78 12.46
N SER A 160 0.30 -17.60 13.72
CA SER A 160 -0.26 -16.58 14.60
C SER A 160 0.34 -15.19 14.39
N CYS A 161 1.48 -15.10 13.66
CA CYS A 161 2.14 -13.83 13.41
C CYS A 161 1.35 -13.00 12.40
N ASN A 162 0.98 -11.78 12.80
CA ASN A 162 0.17 -10.85 12.01
C ASN A 162 0.98 -9.67 11.47
N ALA A 163 2.12 -9.34 12.08
CA ALA A 163 2.97 -8.25 11.62
C ALA A 163 4.40 -8.41 12.13
N TYR A 164 5.34 -7.73 11.48
CA TYR A 164 6.69 -7.57 11.99
C TYR A 164 7.27 -6.17 11.70
N ALA A 165 8.32 -5.81 12.43
CA ALA A 165 9.08 -4.57 12.26
C ALA A 165 10.51 -4.73 12.76
N SER A 166 11.38 -3.77 12.45
CA SER A 166 12.72 -3.65 13.04
C SER A 166 12.66 -3.50 14.58
N ALA A 167 13.64 -4.01 15.32
CA ALA A 167 13.73 -3.81 16.77
C ALA A 167 14.53 -2.56 17.15
N ASP A 168 15.49 -2.17 16.31
CA ASP A 168 16.32 -0.99 16.49
C ASP A 168 16.50 -0.26 15.16
N VAL A 169 16.18 1.04 15.15
CA VAL A 169 16.26 1.93 13.99
C VAL A 169 17.42 2.93 14.08
N SER A 170 18.19 2.89 15.18
CA SER A 170 19.19 3.92 15.51
C SER A 170 20.43 3.93 14.60
N ARG A 171 20.80 2.77 14.06
CA ARG A 171 21.98 2.57 13.18
C ARG A 171 21.62 1.88 11.87
N GLY A 172 20.40 2.12 11.40
CA GLY A 172 19.74 1.30 10.39
C GLY A 172 18.92 0.20 11.03
N ASP A 173 18.03 -0.40 10.24
CA ASP A 173 17.10 -1.42 10.72
C ASP A 173 17.82 -2.71 11.09
N SER A 174 17.62 -3.17 12.33
CA SER A 174 18.24 -4.37 12.87
C SER A 174 17.36 -5.05 13.92
N GLY A 175 17.59 -6.36 14.11
CA GLY A 175 16.73 -7.21 14.92
C GLY A 175 15.34 -7.37 14.33
N CYS A 176 14.46 -7.98 15.10
CA CYS A 176 13.13 -8.38 14.69
C CYS A 176 12.13 -8.21 15.85
N VAL A 177 10.99 -7.60 15.55
CA VAL A 177 9.81 -7.60 16.43
C VAL A 177 8.66 -8.22 15.65
N THR A 178 8.01 -9.23 16.21
CA THR A 178 6.86 -9.94 15.60
C THR A 178 5.66 -9.87 16.52
N TRP A 179 4.46 -9.67 15.97
CA TRP A 179 3.21 -9.58 16.74
C TRP A 179 2.33 -10.81 16.52
N HIS A 180 1.89 -11.45 17.62
CA HIS A 180 1.11 -12.69 17.62
C HIS A 180 -0.29 -12.49 18.21
N GLY A 181 -1.18 -11.84 17.46
CA GLY A 181 -2.54 -11.52 17.89
C GLY A 181 -3.04 -10.22 17.26
N ASP A 182 -4.11 -9.66 17.81
CA ASP A 182 -4.64 -8.38 17.35
C ASP A 182 -3.60 -7.26 17.52
N LEU A 183 -3.52 -6.41 16.50
CA LEU A 183 -2.61 -5.26 16.47
C LEU A 183 -3.33 -4.06 17.09
N MET A 184 -2.85 -3.58 18.23
CA MET A 184 -3.54 -2.54 19.02
C MET A 184 -2.75 -1.24 19.03
N ASP A 185 -3.47 -0.11 19.12
CA ASP A 185 -2.89 1.21 19.40
C ASP A 185 -1.86 1.72 18.35
N SER A 186 -2.06 1.29 17.10
CA SER A 186 -1.28 1.70 15.93
C SER A 186 -1.73 3.08 15.41
N ARG A 187 -0.80 3.83 14.82
CA ARG A 187 -1.10 5.08 14.11
C ARG A 187 -0.07 5.39 13.03
N VAL A 188 -0.44 6.18 12.05
CA VAL A 188 0.49 6.72 11.06
C VAL A 188 0.90 8.14 11.44
N LEU A 189 2.18 8.43 11.28
CA LEU A 189 2.82 9.69 11.64
C LEU A 189 3.23 10.46 10.39
N SER A 190 3.18 11.78 10.46
CA SER A 190 3.44 12.65 9.30
C SER A 190 4.92 12.83 8.95
N SER A 191 5.85 12.48 9.85
CA SER A 191 7.27 12.82 9.66
C SER A 191 8.28 11.90 10.34
N GLU A 192 7.98 11.39 11.53
CA GLU A 192 8.88 10.51 12.30
C GLU A 192 8.09 9.28 12.72
N GLY A 193 8.42 8.12 12.18
CA GLY A 193 7.79 6.84 12.49
C GLY A 193 8.65 5.69 11.97
N GLN A 194 8.14 4.47 12.10
CA GLN A 194 8.85 3.26 11.73
C GLN A 194 8.04 2.46 10.71
N ASP A 195 8.72 1.74 9.82
CA ASP A 195 8.06 0.84 8.89
C ASP A 195 7.51 -0.40 9.63
N LEU A 196 6.22 -0.66 9.42
CA LEU A 196 5.50 -1.81 9.95
C LEU A 196 5.02 -2.69 8.78
N TYR A 197 5.27 -3.99 8.85
CA TYR A 197 4.93 -4.94 7.79
C TYR A 197 3.76 -5.81 8.25
N ILE A 198 2.61 -5.66 7.61
CA ILE A 198 1.36 -6.35 7.97
C ILE A 198 1.19 -7.59 7.10
N ARG A 199 0.94 -8.74 7.72
CA ARG A 199 0.74 -10.01 7.01
C ARG A 199 -0.63 -10.03 6.33
N VAL A 200 -0.60 -10.12 5.02
CA VAL A 200 -1.79 -10.09 4.16
C VAL A 200 -1.87 -11.33 3.28
N ASP A 201 -3.06 -11.63 2.77
CA ASP A 201 -3.27 -12.69 1.78
C ASP A 201 -2.49 -12.38 0.48
N ALA A 202 -2.14 -13.41 -0.28
CA ALA A 202 -1.52 -13.24 -1.59
C ALA A 202 -2.31 -12.30 -2.52
N VAL A 203 -3.64 -12.35 -2.49
CA VAL A 203 -4.53 -11.51 -3.30
C VAL A 203 -4.39 -10.02 -2.96
N GLU A 204 -4.02 -9.68 -1.73
CA GLU A 204 -3.82 -8.28 -1.32
C GLU A 204 -2.46 -7.73 -1.78
N LEU A 205 -1.49 -8.60 -2.08
CA LEU A 205 -0.16 -8.20 -2.56
C LEU A 205 -0.13 -7.88 -4.05
N ASP A 206 -1.15 -8.31 -4.79
CA ASP A 206 -1.26 -8.17 -6.25
C ASP A 206 -1.92 -6.84 -6.69
N GLY A 207 -1.82 -5.79 -5.88
CA GLY A 207 -2.25 -4.42 -6.22
C GLY A 207 -3.76 -4.25 -6.41
N ASP A 208 -4.24 -3.00 -6.50
CA ASP A 208 -5.66 -2.73 -6.79
C ASP A 208 -6.05 -3.34 -8.15
N LEU A 209 -6.81 -4.44 -8.12
CA LEU A 209 -7.32 -5.10 -9.32
C LEU A 209 -8.64 -4.48 -9.76
N LEU A 210 -8.77 -4.19 -11.06
CA LEU A 210 -10.07 -3.93 -11.67
C LEU A 210 -10.69 -5.27 -12.07
N ILE A 211 -11.73 -5.70 -11.35
CA ILE A 211 -12.39 -6.99 -11.54
C ILE A 211 -13.67 -6.80 -12.36
N SER A 212 -13.92 -7.71 -13.31
CA SER A 212 -15.16 -7.71 -14.10
C SER A 212 -16.39 -8.04 -13.21
N SER A 213 -17.59 -7.65 -13.63
CA SER A 213 -18.82 -7.79 -12.82
C SER A 213 -19.08 -9.22 -12.30
N ASN A 214 -18.84 -10.24 -13.13
CA ASN A 214 -18.99 -11.65 -12.78
C ASN A 214 -17.70 -12.28 -12.22
N GLN A 215 -16.67 -11.47 -11.93
CA GLN A 215 -15.38 -11.91 -11.41
C GLN A 215 -14.64 -12.89 -12.34
N THR A 216 -14.95 -12.89 -13.65
CA THR A 216 -14.34 -13.76 -14.65
C THR A 216 -12.91 -13.32 -14.97
N PHE A 217 -12.72 -12.01 -15.11
CA PHE A 217 -11.44 -11.40 -15.48
C PHE A 217 -11.01 -10.36 -14.45
N ALA A 218 -9.70 -10.20 -14.31
CA ALA A 218 -9.06 -9.14 -13.54
C ALA A 218 -8.03 -8.40 -14.41
N LEU A 219 -7.91 -7.10 -14.19
CA LEU A 219 -6.88 -6.23 -14.74
C LEU A 219 -6.02 -5.72 -13.59
N GLY A 220 -4.70 -5.82 -13.71
CA GLY A 220 -3.78 -5.30 -12.71
C GLY A 220 -2.32 -5.35 -13.15
N PHE A 221 -1.44 -4.90 -12.27
CA PHE A 221 0.00 -5.00 -12.50
C PHE A 221 0.50 -6.40 -12.16
N PHE A 222 1.31 -6.99 -13.03
CA PHE A 222 1.93 -8.30 -12.83
C PHE A 222 3.40 -8.27 -13.22
N THR A 223 4.21 -9.17 -12.65
CA THR A 223 5.63 -9.30 -13.00
C THR A 223 5.93 -10.72 -13.48
N PRO A 224 6.21 -10.93 -14.78
CA PRO A 224 6.41 -12.28 -15.33
C PRO A 224 7.78 -12.89 -14.95
N GLY A 225 7.73 -14.07 -14.34
CA GLY A 225 8.89 -14.96 -14.14
C GLY A 225 10.10 -14.31 -13.44
N LYS A 226 11.29 -14.43 -14.06
CA LYS A 226 12.57 -13.89 -13.54
C LYS A 226 12.79 -12.40 -13.85
N LEU A 227 11.88 -11.75 -14.57
CA LEU A 227 12.00 -10.33 -14.87
C LEU A 227 11.66 -9.51 -13.61
N ARG A 228 12.24 -8.31 -13.51
CA ARG A 228 12.03 -7.40 -12.35
C ARG A 228 11.03 -6.28 -12.63
N ASN A 229 10.57 -6.17 -13.87
CA ASN A 229 9.82 -5.01 -14.33
C ASN A 229 8.34 -5.37 -14.49
N PRO A 230 7.42 -4.63 -13.84
CA PRO A 230 6.00 -4.90 -13.94
C PRO A 230 5.40 -4.49 -15.28
N TYR A 231 4.32 -5.16 -15.63
CA TYR A 231 3.45 -4.93 -16.78
C TYR A 231 2.01 -4.77 -16.30
N LEU A 232 1.20 -4.04 -17.06
CA LEU A 232 -0.25 -4.02 -16.89
C LEU A 232 -0.86 -5.08 -17.81
N GLY A 233 -1.68 -5.98 -17.25
CA GLY A 233 -2.30 -7.05 -18.02
C GLY A 233 -3.65 -7.48 -17.49
N ILE A 234 -4.35 -8.27 -18.31
CA ILE A 234 -5.63 -8.90 -18.00
C ILE A 234 -5.41 -10.41 -17.91
N TRP A 235 -6.04 -11.07 -16.94
CA TRP A 235 -6.04 -12.52 -16.78
C TRP A 235 -7.40 -13.05 -16.33
N TYR A 236 -7.59 -14.37 -16.42
CA TYR A 236 -8.73 -15.04 -15.82
C TYR A 236 -8.61 -15.02 -14.30
N ASN A 237 -9.55 -14.38 -13.62
CA ASN A 237 -9.58 -14.28 -12.16
C ASN A 237 -10.07 -15.58 -11.49
N THR A 238 -10.76 -16.43 -12.23
CA THR A 238 -11.28 -17.72 -11.74
C THR A 238 -10.30 -18.88 -11.86
N VAL A 239 -9.17 -18.70 -12.56
CA VAL A 239 -8.16 -19.73 -12.79
C VAL A 239 -7.02 -19.53 -11.79
N SER A 240 -6.64 -20.60 -11.08
CA SER A 240 -5.63 -20.53 -10.01
C SER A 240 -4.21 -20.21 -10.51
N GLU A 241 -3.90 -20.59 -11.74
CA GLU A 241 -2.63 -20.21 -12.38
C GLU A 241 -2.82 -18.91 -13.16
N GLN A 242 -2.03 -17.88 -12.83
CA GLN A 242 -2.14 -16.55 -13.43
C GLN A 242 -1.85 -16.60 -14.93
N THR A 243 -2.91 -16.68 -15.74
CA THR A 243 -2.84 -16.84 -17.19
C THR A 243 -3.15 -15.50 -17.86
N ILE A 244 -2.10 -14.79 -18.27
CA ILE A 244 -2.23 -13.48 -18.89
C ILE A 244 -2.77 -13.61 -20.32
N VAL A 245 -3.87 -12.91 -20.60
CA VAL A 245 -4.57 -12.95 -21.89
C VAL A 245 -4.44 -11.65 -22.68
N TRP A 246 -4.03 -10.56 -22.03
CA TRP A 246 -3.78 -9.27 -22.67
C TRP A 246 -2.74 -8.46 -21.89
N VAL A 247 -1.92 -7.67 -22.58
CA VAL A 247 -0.85 -6.85 -21.99
C VAL A 247 -0.86 -5.46 -22.64
N ALA A 248 -0.94 -4.41 -21.84
CA ALA A 248 -0.97 -3.03 -22.35
C ALA A 248 0.41 -2.59 -22.84
N ASN A 249 1.40 -2.65 -21.95
CA ASN A 249 2.75 -2.12 -22.17
C ASN A 249 3.73 -3.22 -22.60
N GLY A 250 3.32 -4.07 -23.55
CA GLY A 250 4.10 -5.22 -24.02
C GLY A 250 5.50 -4.84 -24.52
N ASP A 251 5.63 -3.70 -25.20
CA ASP A 251 6.89 -3.21 -25.76
C ASP A 251 7.79 -2.51 -24.73
N SER A 252 7.18 -1.95 -23.69
CA SER A 252 7.81 -1.02 -22.75
C SER A 252 7.50 -1.42 -21.31
N PRO A 253 8.29 -2.33 -20.70
CA PRO A 253 8.16 -2.65 -19.28
C PRO A 253 8.32 -1.40 -18.40
N ILE A 254 7.70 -1.41 -17.22
CA ILE A 254 7.88 -0.33 -16.24
C ILE A 254 9.26 -0.49 -15.59
N ASN A 255 10.13 0.54 -15.69
CA ASN A 255 11.53 0.45 -15.26
C ASN A 255 11.75 0.33 -13.73
N ASN A 256 10.69 0.26 -12.93
CA ASN A 256 10.75 0.24 -11.46
C ASN A 256 9.64 -0.66 -10.88
N THR A 257 9.69 -0.98 -9.59
CA THR A 257 8.75 -1.91 -8.92
C THR A 257 7.33 -1.35 -8.73
N SER A 258 7.07 -0.10 -9.14
CA SER A 258 5.78 0.56 -8.92
C SER A 258 5.36 1.34 -10.15
N GLY A 259 4.14 1.09 -10.61
CA GLY A 259 3.46 1.80 -11.68
C GLY A 259 2.07 2.25 -11.24
N SER A 260 1.52 3.25 -11.93
CA SER A 260 0.18 3.78 -11.68
C SER A 260 -0.64 3.78 -12.96
N LEU A 261 -1.88 3.29 -12.87
CA LEU A 261 -2.89 3.37 -13.92
C LEU A 261 -3.86 4.49 -13.56
N SER A 262 -4.00 5.49 -14.43
CA SER A 262 -4.86 6.66 -14.17
C SER A 262 -5.34 7.32 -15.46
N PHE A 263 -6.33 8.20 -15.38
CA PHE A 263 -6.67 9.11 -16.48
C PHE A 263 -5.76 10.33 -16.49
N ASP A 264 -5.28 10.73 -17.66
CA ASP A 264 -4.55 12.00 -17.84
C ASP A 264 -5.50 13.19 -18.03
N VAL A 265 -4.93 14.40 -18.18
CA VAL A 265 -5.70 15.64 -18.37
C VAL A 265 -6.52 15.68 -19.66
N THR A 266 -6.24 14.79 -20.60
CA THR A 266 -6.96 14.65 -21.88
C THR A 266 -8.06 13.60 -21.81
N GLY A 267 -8.18 12.87 -20.69
CA GLY A 267 -9.13 11.77 -20.52
C GLY A 267 -8.65 10.44 -21.10
N ASN A 268 -7.37 10.33 -21.47
CA ASN A 268 -6.76 9.07 -21.90
C ASN A 268 -6.36 8.23 -20.68
N LEU A 269 -6.54 6.91 -20.80
CA LEU A 269 -6.07 5.97 -19.78
C LEU A 269 -4.57 5.76 -19.98
N VAL A 270 -3.77 6.05 -18.94
CA VAL A 270 -2.31 6.05 -19.01
C VAL A 270 -1.68 5.20 -17.92
N VAL A 271 -0.57 4.55 -18.27
CA VAL A 271 0.34 3.90 -17.33
C VAL A 271 1.57 4.79 -17.16
N THR A 272 1.86 5.14 -15.91
CA THR A 272 3.03 5.96 -15.54
C THR A 272 3.92 5.21 -14.55
N GLY A 273 5.23 5.49 -14.60
CA GLY A 273 6.17 5.05 -13.56
C GLY A 273 6.11 5.92 -12.29
N LEU A 274 7.07 5.77 -11.37
CA LEU A 274 7.16 6.58 -10.14
C LEU A 274 7.13 8.10 -10.41
N ASP A 275 7.80 8.54 -11.47
CA ASP A 275 7.70 9.90 -11.96
C ASP A 275 6.47 9.98 -12.88
N ARG A 276 5.42 10.71 -12.48
CA ARG A 276 4.20 10.89 -13.31
C ARG A 276 4.46 11.45 -14.72
N ASN A 277 5.65 12.01 -14.96
CA ASN A 277 6.10 12.49 -16.26
C ASN A 277 6.68 11.38 -17.17
N ASN A 278 6.94 10.19 -16.62
CA ASN A 278 7.40 9.03 -17.38
C ASN A 278 6.20 8.20 -17.85
N LEU A 279 5.64 8.60 -18.99
CA LEU A 279 4.56 7.90 -19.67
C LEU A 279 5.09 6.59 -20.27
N VAL A 280 4.55 5.46 -19.81
CA VAL A 280 4.92 4.11 -20.29
C VAL A 280 3.97 3.65 -21.39
N TRP A 281 2.67 3.91 -21.23
CA TRP A 281 1.62 3.51 -22.18
C TRP A 281 0.41 4.44 -22.07
N SER A 282 -0.33 4.61 -23.17
CA SER A 282 -1.58 5.37 -23.24
C SER A 282 -2.52 4.80 -24.29
N THR A 283 -3.83 4.95 -24.10
CA THR A 283 -4.86 4.64 -25.10
C THR A 283 -4.76 5.50 -26.37
N ASN A 284 -4.12 6.67 -26.28
CA ASN A 284 -3.84 7.58 -27.40
C ASN A 284 -5.08 7.92 -28.26
N VAL A 285 -6.22 8.12 -27.61
CA VAL A 285 -7.46 8.55 -28.24
C VAL A 285 -7.39 10.06 -28.50
N SER A 286 -7.66 10.44 -29.74
CA SER A 286 -7.67 11.83 -30.20
C SER A 286 -9.12 12.33 -30.33
N ASP A 287 -9.85 12.36 -29.21
CA ASP A 287 -11.23 12.88 -29.16
C ASP A 287 -11.31 14.06 -28.17
N PRO A 288 -11.67 15.28 -28.63
CA PRO A 288 -11.77 16.45 -27.76
C PRO A 288 -12.88 16.37 -26.70
N THR A 289 -13.79 15.41 -26.79
CA THR A 289 -14.89 15.19 -25.82
C THR A 289 -14.49 14.40 -24.58
N LEU A 290 -13.32 13.75 -24.59
CA LEU A 290 -12.78 12.94 -23.47
C LEU A 290 -12.43 13.76 -22.22
N ALA A 291 -12.19 15.06 -22.33
CA ALA A 291 -11.49 15.84 -21.29
C ALA A 291 -12.27 16.04 -19.97
N LYS A 292 -13.47 15.45 -19.81
CA LYS A 292 -14.23 15.48 -18.55
C LYS A 292 -15.01 14.17 -18.34
N ASN A 293 -14.74 13.50 -17.22
CA ASN A 293 -15.48 12.33 -16.72
C ASN A 293 -15.36 11.03 -17.54
N SER A 294 -14.20 10.77 -18.16
CA SER A 294 -13.91 9.44 -18.68
C SER A 294 -13.91 8.39 -17.58
N SER A 295 -14.34 7.17 -17.90
CA SER A 295 -14.27 6.01 -17.00
C SER A 295 -13.74 4.79 -17.74
N ALA A 296 -13.16 3.85 -17.00
CA ALA A 296 -12.66 2.59 -17.54
C ALA A 296 -13.46 1.43 -16.92
N GLN A 297 -13.79 0.43 -17.72
CA GLN A 297 -14.55 -0.73 -17.28
C GLN A 297 -13.98 -2.01 -17.88
N LEU A 298 -13.77 -3.03 -17.05
CA LEU A 298 -13.45 -4.38 -17.51
C LEU A 298 -14.74 -5.19 -17.65
N LEU A 299 -15.07 -5.59 -18.88
CA LEU A 299 -16.25 -6.39 -19.18
C LEU A 299 -16.01 -7.88 -18.90
N ASP A 300 -17.09 -8.64 -18.68
CA ASP A 300 -17.02 -10.10 -18.45
C ASP A 300 -16.54 -10.91 -19.67
N SER A 301 -16.40 -10.26 -20.84
CA SER A 301 -15.73 -10.81 -22.01
C SER A 301 -14.21 -10.75 -21.92
N GLY A 302 -13.66 -10.00 -20.95
CA GLY A 302 -12.24 -9.64 -20.86
C GLY A 302 -11.88 -8.39 -21.66
N ASN A 303 -12.87 -7.71 -22.28
CA ASN A 303 -12.64 -6.45 -22.98
C ASN A 303 -12.59 -5.29 -21.98
N LEU A 304 -11.42 -4.65 -21.86
CA LEU A 304 -11.27 -3.37 -21.19
C LEU A 304 -11.71 -2.25 -22.14
N VAL A 305 -12.69 -1.45 -21.71
CA VAL A 305 -13.21 -0.31 -22.46
C VAL A 305 -12.96 1.00 -21.72
N VAL A 306 -12.71 2.07 -22.47
CA VAL A 306 -12.76 3.45 -21.97
C VAL A 306 -14.03 4.08 -22.51
N LEU A 307 -14.78 4.69 -21.61
CA LEU A 307 -16.08 5.32 -21.85
C LEU A 307 -15.93 6.84 -21.72
N ASP A 308 -16.57 7.57 -22.63
CA ASP A 308 -16.74 9.01 -22.50
C ASP A 308 -17.75 9.39 -21.39
N SER A 309 -17.97 10.68 -21.20
CA SER A 309 -18.96 11.19 -20.23
C SER A 309 -20.41 10.75 -20.46
N ASN A 310 -20.75 10.27 -21.66
CA ASN A 310 -22.08 9.79 -22.03
C ASN A 310 -22.18 8.25 -21.94
N GLY A 311 -21.10 7.56 -21.55
CA GLY A 311 -21.04 6.10 -21.51
C GLY A 311 -20.86 5.47 -22.90
N VAL A 312 -20.32 6.21 -23.87
CA VAL A 312 -20.00 5.70 -25.20
C VAL A 312 -18.57 5.17 -25.22
N ASP A 313 -18.39 3.96 -25.74
CA ASP A 313 -17.09 3.33 -25.96
C ASP A 313 -16.24 4.16 -26.94
N VAL A 314 -15.14 4.72 -26.44
CA VAL A 314 -14.18 5.53 -27.21
C VAL A 314 -12.85 4.81 -27.44
N TRP A 315 -12.57 3.77 -26.66
CA TRP A 315 -11.44 2.87 -26.85
C TRP A 315 -11.74 1.49 -26.26
N GLN A 316 -11.20 0.43 -26.87
CA GLN A 316 -11.33 -0.92 -26.34
C GLN A 316 -10.07 -1.76 -26.59
N SER A 317 -9.74 -2.62 -25.63
CA SER A 317 -8.59 -3.53 -25.69
C SER A 317 -8.69 -4.56 -26.81
N PHE A 318 -9.91 -4.96 -27.19
CA PHE A 318 -10.14 -5.94 -28.26
C PHE A 318 -9.73 -5.44 -29.65
N ASP A 319 -9.55 -4.13 -29.83
CA ASP A 319 -8.97 -3.57 -31.05
C ASP A 319 -7.44 -3.70 -31.11
N TYR A 320 -6.79 -4.06 -29.99
CA TYR A 320 -5.35 -4.21 -29.85
C TYR A 320 -5.01 -5.56 -29.20
N PRO A 321 -5.32 -6.70 -29.87
CA PRO A 321 -5.01 -8.03 -29.36
C PRO A 321 -3.49 -8.26 -29.18
N THR A 322 -3.13 -9.18 -28.29
CA THR A 322 -1.73 -9.56 -28.02
C THR A 322 -1.43 -10.98 -28.52
N ASN A 323 -1.13 -11.95 -27.66
CA ASN A 323 -0.84 -13.33 -28.03
C ASN A 323 -2.06 -14.27 -27.92
N THR A 324 -3.18 -13.80 -27.37
CA THR A 324 -4.35 -14.62 -27.03
C THR A 324 -5.61 -14.13 -27.73
N LEU A 325 -6.38 -15.04 -28.32
CA LEU A 325 -7.70 -14.78 -28.88
C LEU A 325 -8.77 -15.16 -27.86
N LEU A 326 -9.40 -14.17 -27.23
CA LEU A 326 -10.52 -14.37 -26.31
C LEU A 326 -11.86 -14.59 -27.06
N PRO A 327 -12.85 -15.24 -26.43
CA PRO A 327 -14.20 -15.33 -26.99
C PRO A 327 -14.75 -13.93 -27.35
N ASN A 328 -15.37 -13.82 -28.52
CA ASN A 328 -15.92 -12.58 -29.09
C ASN A 328 -14.90 -11.53 -29.56
N LEU A 329 -13.59 -11.77 -29.39
CA LEU A 329 -12.56 -10.95 -30.02
C LEU A 329 -12.59 -11.21 -31.54
N ARG A 330 -12.49 -10.13 -32.33
CA ARG A 330 -12.55 -10.21 -33.80
C ARG A 330 -11.15 -10.42 -34.36
N PHE A 331 -11.05 -11.20 -35.42
CA PHE A 331 -9.80 -11.56 -36.06
C PHE A 331 -9.89 -11.28 -37.57
N GLY A 332 -8.85 -10.66 -38.16
CA GLY A 332 -8.85 -10.15 -39.54
C GLY A 332 -8.97 -8.63 -39.63
N VAL A 333 -9.44 -8.10 -40.76
CA VAL A 333 -9.40 -6.65 -41.04
C VAL A 333 -10.76 -5.96 -40.86
N ASN A 334 -10.77 -4.88 -40.08
CA ASN A 334 -11.88 -3.94 -40.03
C ASN A 334 -11.82 -2.99 -41.25
N ARG A 335 -12.69 -3.21 -42.25
CA ARG A 335 -12.71 -2.40 -43.48
C ARG A 335 -13.13 -0.94 -43.28
N ASN A 336 -13.77 -0.61 -42.16
CA ASN A 336 -14.20 0.77 -41.88
C ASN A 336 -13.10 1.59 -41.24
N THR A 337 -12.37 1.02 -40.26
CA THR A 337 -11.31 1.72 -39.52
C THR A 337 -9.91 1.44 -40.09
N GLY A 338 -9.76 0.39 -40.89
CA GLY A 338 -8.47 -0.10 -41.40
C GLY A 338 -7.66 -0.90 -40.37
N LEU A 339 -8.20 -1.16 -39.18
CA LEU A 339 -7.51 -1.94 -38.15
C LEU A 339 -7.34 -3.40 -38.60
N ASP A 340 -6.13 -3.93 -38.45
CA ASP A 340 -5.79 -5.34 -38.68
C ASP A 340 -5.69 -6.04 -37.32
N TRP A 341 -6.65 -6.91 -37.03
CA TRP A 341 -6.69 -7.69 -35.79
C TRP A 341 -5.97 -9.02 -35.98
N PHE A 342 -4.74 -9.09 -35.48
CA PHE A 342 -3.88 -10.27 -35.53
C PHE A 342 -3.26 -10.60 -34.18
N LEU A 343 -2.74 -11.81 -34.03
CA LEU A 343 -2.03 -12.22 -32.82
C LEU A 343 -0.52 -12.18 -33.04
N THR A 344 0.22 -11.78 -32.00
CA THR A 344 1.69 -11.78 -31.97
C THR A 344 2.19 -12.59 -30.79
N SER A 345 3.09 -13.53 -31.04
CA SER A 345 3.70 -14.35 -29.98
C SER A 345 4.56 -13.50 -29.03
N TRP A 346 4.48 -13.79 -27.73
CA TRP A 346 5.47 -13.34 -26.76
C TRP A 346 6.87 -13.88 -27.10
N LYS A 347 7.90 -13.21 -26.61
CA LYS A 347 9.30 -13.62 -26.84
C LYS A 347 9.65 -14.92 -26.14
N SER A 348 9.11 -15.16 -24.96
CA SER A 348 9.17 -16.43 -24.22
C SER A 348 7.99 -16.51 -23.24
N GLY A 349 7.83 -17.65 -22.55
CA GLY A 349 6.78 -17.81 -21.53
C GLY A 349 6.83 -16.78 -20.40
N ASP A 350 8.00 -16.17 -20.18
CA ASP A 350 8.24 -15.17 -19.12
C ASP A 350 8.54 -13.74 -19.66
N ASP A 351 8.44 -13.49 -20.97
CA ASP A 351 8.79 -12.19 -21.57
C ASP A 351 7.71 -11.74 -22.58
N PRO A 352 6.77 -10.87 -22.16
CA PRO A 352 5.66 -10.40 -23.00
C PRO A 352 6.08 -9.56 -24.20
N ARG A 353 7.33 -9.10 -24.26
CA ARG A 353 7.82 -8.31 -25.39
C ARG A 353 7.73 -9.10 -26.69
N PRO A 354 7.46 -8.44 -27.84
CA PRO A 354 7.58 -9.10 -29.13
C PRO A 354 9.03 -9.49 -29.42
N ARG A 355 9.22 -10.66 -30.05
CA ARG A 355 10.55 -11.15 -30.46
C ARG A 355 10.92 -10.56 -31.82
N PRO A 356 12.20 -10.20 -32.07
CA PRO A 356 12.68 -9.96 -33.43
C PRO A 356 12.48 -11.23 -34.29
N GLY A 357 11.62 -11.17 -35.30
CA GLY A 357 11.23 -12.31 -36.16
C GLY A 357 9.89 -12.98 -35.78
N GLU A 358 8.91 -12.18 -35.36
CA GLU A 358 7.60 -12.55 -34.80
C GLU A 358 6.90 -13.74 -35.48
N TYR A 359 6.39 -14.68 -34.67
CA TYR A 359 5.31 -15.56 -35.10
C TYR A 359 4.01 -14.78 -34.96
N SER A 360 3.49 -14.27 -36.08
CA SER A 360 2.18 -13.63 -36.13
C SER A 360 1.15 -14.54 -36.78
N PHE A 361 -0.07 -14.57 -36.24
CA PHE A 361 -1.21 -15.23 -36.86
C PHE A 361 -2.14 -14.15 -37.43
N LYS A 362 -2.32 -14.12 -38.76
CA LYS A 362 -3.12 -13.12 -39.51
C LYS A 362 -4.00 -13.80 -40.56
N ILE A 363 -5.07 -13.13 -41.03
CA ILE A 363 -5.92 -13.57 -42.16
C ILE A 363 -5.47 -12.92 -43.47
#